data_AF-A0A7C9A5F6-F1
#
_entry.id   AF-A0A7C9A5F6-F1
#
_cell.length_a   1.000
_cell.length_b   1.000
_cell.length_c   1.000
_cell.angle_alpha   90.00
_cell.angle_beta   90.00
_cell.angle_gamma   90.00
#
_symmetry.space_group_name_H-M   'P 1'
#
loop_
_entity.id
_entity.type
_entity.pdbx_description
1 polymer ?
#
loop_
_entity_poly.entity_id
_entity_poly.type
_entity_poly.pdbx_seq_one_letter_code
_entity_poly.pdbx_strand_id
1 'polypeptide(L)'
;MNSSLLSCTMCLTFTGLPPLKGSSPFAALALFSQEISSLSVEPCEGEELVVTVFEIQEAEVPSFIKRELEYRFLAVLPETLEGKPFTNPAALCARYSDEEFFNIRCKGSKEIYHQHYGRYNIDKIWRDDILPCRTYLWLCVLAAKNLGDEAYNNFLDHTYLADRKTTIREYLASTGSGIMEEEPPESLKTRYGG
;
A
#
# COMPACT_ATOMS: atom_id res chain seq x y z
N MET A 1 3.67 28.18 15.13
CA MET A 1 3.27 26.82 15.54
C MET A 1 3.40 25.98 14.29
N ASN A 2 4.53 25.28 14.15
CA ASN A 2 4.88 24.56 12.95
C ASN A 2 4.39 23.12 13.12
N SER A 3 3.19 22.84 12.62
CA SER A 3 2.68 21.49 12.47
C SER A 3 3.50 20.79 11.40
N SER A 4 4.27 19.77 11.80
CA SER A 4 5.04 18.94 10.90
C SER A 4 4.06 17.99 10.19
N LEU A 5 3.70 18.34 8.96
CA LEU A 5 2.74 17.60 8.14
C LEU A 5 3.39 16.30 7.64
N LEU A 6 2.84 15.16 8.02
CA LEU A 6 3.21 13.86 7.47
C LEU A 6 2.00 13.33 6.70
N SER A 7 2.12 13.31 5.36
CA SER A 7 1.10 12.84 4.45
C SER A 7 1.43 11.47 3.90
N CYS A 8 0.46 10.54 3.90
CA CYS A 8 0.66 9.20 3.37
C CYS A 8 -0.24 8.90 2.16
N THR A 9 0.36 8.41 1.08
CA THR A 9 -0.32 7.89 -0.13
C THR A 9 -1.23 6.73 0.23
N MET A 10 -2.35 6.62 -0.47
CA MET A 10 -3.50 5.72 -0.25
C MET A 10 -3.12 4.25 0.05
N CYS A 11 -2.75 3.99 1.30
CA CYS A 11 -2.60 2.66 1.87
C CYS A 11 -3.97 2.28 2.45
N LEU A 12 -4.91 1.87 1.59
CA LEU A 12 -6.21 1.33 2.05
C LEU A 12 -6.00 -0.08 2.61
N THR A 13 -5.25 -0.21 3.69
CA THR A 13 -4.96 -1.50 4.31
C THR A 13 -6.24 -2.18 4.79
N PHE A 14 -6.79 -3.08 3.96
CA PHE A 14 -8.01 -3.82 4.28
C PHE A 14 -7.66 -5.10 5.05
N THR A 15 -7.89 -5.07 6.36
CA THR A 15 -7.84 -6.27 7.19
C THR A 15 -9.28 -6.71 7.48
N GLY A 16 -9.87 -7.48 6.55
CA GLY A 16 -11.16 -8.14 6.77
C GLY A 16 -11.12 -9.22 7.86
N LEU A 17 -9.92 -9.52 8.39
CA LEU A 17 -9.70 -10.39 9.54
C LEU A 17 -9.08 -9.57 10.68
N PRO A 18 -9.53 -9.75 11.94
CA PRO A 18 -8.90 -9.09 13.07
C PRO A 18 -7.41 -9.47 13.11
N PRO A 19 -6.50 -8.50 13.27
CA PRO A 19 -5.08 -8.84 13.42
C PRO A 19 -4.94 -9.78 14.61
N LEU A 20 -4.33 -10.95 14.39
CA LEU A 20 -3.86 -11.79 15.49
C LEU A 20 -2.97 -10.90 16.37
N LYS A 21 -3.26 -10.83 17.67
CA LYS A 21 -2.55 -9.94 18.61
C LYS A 21 -1.03 -10.08 18.43
N GLY A 22 -0.37 -8.98 18.03
CA GLY A 22 1.09 -8.91 17.89
C GLY A 22 1.66 -9.24 16.50
N SER A 23 0.84 -9.42 15.47
CA SER A 23 1.28 -9.67 14.08
C SER A 23 1.08 -8.44 13.21
N SER A 24 1.94 -8.24 12.20
CA SER A 24 1.53 -7.43 11.05
C SER A 24 0.30 -8.13 10.43
N PRO A 25 -0.82 -7.43 10.23
CA PRO A 25 -2.02 -8.01 9.65
C PRO A 25 -1.78 -8.61 8.25
N PHE A 26 -0.74 -8.15 7.54
CA PHE A 26 -0.41 -8.50 6.16
C PHE A 26 0.29 -9.85 6.03
N ALA A 27 1.18 -10.16 6.99
CA ALA A 27 1.95 -11.40 6.99
C ALA A 27 1.05 -12.64 6.97
N ALA A 28 -0.03 -12.63 7.76
CA ALA A 28 -0.91 -13.80 7.85
C ALA A 28 -1.79 -14.02 6.61
N LEU A 29 -2.13 -12.95 5.86
CA LEU A 29 -3.04 -13.03 4.72
C LEU A 29 -2.34 -13.54 3.46
N ALA A 30 -1.13 -13.05 3.18
CA ALA A 30 -0.36 -13.33 1.97
C ALA A 30 -0.04 -14.82 1.72
N LEU A 31 0.15 -15.60 2.79
CA LEU A 31 0.60 -16.99 2.68
C LEU A 31 -0.49 -17.99 2.27
N PHE A 32 -1.74 -17.73 2.67
CA PHE A 32 -2.82 -18.70 2.46
C PHE A 32 -3.60 -18.44 1.17
N SER A 33 -3.82 -17.18 0.81
CA SER A 33 -4.58 -16.81 -0.39
C SER A 33 -3.72 -16.52 -1.61
N GLN A 34 -2.39 -16.41 -1.46
CA GLN A 34 -1.51 -15.82 -2.49
C GLN A 34 -1.99 -14.43 -2.95
N GLU A 35 -2.66 -13.70 -2.05
CA GLU A 35 -3.17 -12.37 -2.30
C GLU A 35 -2.75 -11.39 -1.19
N ILE A 36 -2.53 -10.13 -1.55
CA ILE A 36 -2.16 -9.07 -0.60
C ILE A 36 -3.00 -7.80 -0.77
N SER A 37 -3.35 -7.17 0.35
CA SER A 37 -4.06 -5.88 0.39
C SER A 37 -3.08 -4.76 0.74
N SER A 38 -2.06 -4.57 -0.09
CA SER A 38 -0.93 -3.68 0.16
C SER A 38 -0.35 -3.17 -1.16
N LEU A 39 0.28 -1.99 -1.12
CA LEU A 39 0.90 -1.34 -2.27
C LEU A 39 2.08 -0.50 -1.79
N SER A 40 3.25 -0.68 -2.40
CA SER A 40 4.45 0.10 -2.12
C SER A 40 4.96 0.80 -3.37
N VAL A 41 5.56 1.97 -3.20
CA VAL A 41 6.31 2.61 -4.31
C VAL A 41 7.71 2.04 -4.43
N GLU A 42 8.21 2.01 -5.66
CA GLU A 42 9.60 1.70 -5.98
C GLU A 42 10.17 2.80 -6.91
N PRO A 43 11.48 3.11 -6.82
CA PRO A 43 12.09 4.03 -7.78
C PRO A 43 12.04 3.47 -9.20
N CYS A 44 11.54 4.27 -10.13
CA CYS A 44 11.57 3.98 -11.57
C CYS A 44 11.89 5.28 -12.32
N GLU A 45 12.98 5.29 -13.09
CA GLU A 45 13.44 6.49 -13.78
C GLU A 45 12.52 6.85 -14.95
N GLY A 46 12.11 8.10 -15.03
CA GLY A 46 11.20 8.60 -16.08
C GLY A 46 9.72 8.32 -15.83
N GLU A 47 9.37 7.72 -14.69
CA GLU A 47 7.99 7.45 -14.29
C GLU A 47 7.47 8.51 -13.32
N GLU A 48 6.16 8.77 -13.39
CA GLU A 48 5.44 9.67 -12.49
C GLU A 48 4.26 8.95 -11.85
N LEU A 49 4.00 9.26 -10.57
CA LEU A 49 2.91 8.68 -9.81
C LEU A 49 1.99 9.78 -9.31
N VAL A 50 0.71 9.68 -9.68
CA VAL A 50 -0.35 10.50 -9.12
C VAL A 50 -0.75 9.92 -7.77
N VAL A 51 -0.66 10.75 -6.73
CA VAL A 51 -0.95 10.36 -5.35
C VAL A 51 -1.96 11.32 -4.73
N THR A 52 -2.70 10.83 -3.74
CA THR A 52 -3.49 11.70 -2.85
C THR A 52 -2.68 12.01 -1.60
N VAL A 53 -2.65 13.29 -1.24
CA VAL A 53 -1.97 13.82 -0.05
C VAL A 53 -3.02 14.04 1.04
N PHE A 54 -2.79 13.50 2.25
CA PHE A 54 -3.70 13.63 3.40
C PHE A 54 -2.95 14.14 4.62
N GLU A 55 -3.64 14.84 5.52
CA GLU A 55 -3.04 15.30 6.77
C GLU A 55 -3.32 14.32 7.92
N ILE A 56 -2.29 14.00 8.70
CA ILE A 56 -2.40 13.21 9.92
C ILE A 56 -2.01 14.10 11.10
N GLN A 57 -2.72 13.99 12.22
CA GLN A 57 -2.34 14.72 13.43
C GLN A 57 -1.00 14.18 13.95
N GLU A 58 -0.10 15.07 14.38
CA GLU A 58 1.24 14.68 14.86
C GLU A 58 1.18 13.62 15.97
N ALA A 59 0.19 13.71 16.86
CA ALA A 59 -0.03 12.74 17.93
C ALA A 59 -0.39 11.32 17.42
N GLU A 60 -0.91 11.18 16.20
CA GLU A 60 -1.30 9.91 15.59
C GLU A 60 -0.16 9.27 14.79
N VAL A 61 0.88 10.03 14.45
CA VAL A 61 2.03 9.58 13.66
C VAL A 61 2.69 8.32 14.25
N PRO A 62 2.95 8.20 15.57
CA PRO A 62 3.54 6.99 16.13
C PRO A 62 2.66 5.74 15.93
N SER A 63 1.35 5.91 16.07
CA SER A 63 0.38 4.82 15.87
C SER A 63 0.30 4.41 14.41
N PHE A 64 0.34 5.38 13.51
CA PHE A 64 0.40 5.16 12.06
C PHE A 64 1.66 4.36 11.67
N ILE A 65 2.85 4.80 12.07
CA ILE A 65 4.13 4.12 11.78
C ILE A 65 4.17 2.69 12.35
N LYS A 66 3.52 2.47 13.50
CA LYS A 66 3.43 1.15 14.13
C LYS A 66 2.51 0.20 13.38
N ARG A 67 1.41 0.71 12.81
CA ARG A 67 0.47 -0.06 12.01
C ARG A 67 1.09 -0.49 10.69
N GLU A 68 1.78 0.43 10.03
CA GLU A 68 2.44 0.29 8.72
C GLU A 68 3.89 -0.25 8.87
N LEU A 69 4.05 -1.38 9.58
CA LEU A 69 5.37 -1.88 10.00
C LEU A 69 6.28 -2.19 8.80
N GLU A 70 5.72 -2.76 7.75
CA GLU A 70 6.39 -3.21 6.52
C GLU A 70 6.93 -2.08 5.64
N TYR A 71 6.44 -0.85 5.83
CA TYR A 71 6.80 0.27 4.98
C TYR A 71 7.99 1.06 5.50
N ARG A 72 8.80 1.49 4.54
CA ARG A 72 9.79 2.54 4.65
C ARG A 72 9.12 3.86 4.26
N PHE A 73 9.22 4.86 5.13
CA PHE A 73 8.70 6.19 4.84
C PHE A 73 9.78 7.06 4.17
N LEU A 74 9.49 7.53 2.96
CA LEU A 74 10.33 8.47 2.22
C LEU A 74 9.76 9.88 2.35
N ALA A 75 10.60 10.85 2.69
CA ALA A 75 10.21 12.25 2.56
C ALA A 75 10.31 12.67 1.09
N VAL A 76 9.20 13.09 0.50
CA VAL A 76 9.10 13.55 -0.89
C VAL A 76 8.44 14.93 -0.96
N LEU A 77 8.72 15.71 -2.00
CA LEU A 77 8.02 16.96 -2.29
C LEU A 77 7.11 16.72 -3.50
N PRO A 78 5.80 16.45 -3.29
CA PRO A 78 4.89 16.27 -4.39
C PRO A 78 4.57 17.62 -5.07
N GLU A 79 4.02 17.52 -6.28
CA GLU A 79 3.47 18.65 -7.02
C GLU A 79 1.95 18.44 -7.21
N THR A 80 1.20 19.52 -7.38
CA THR A 80 -0.19 19.41 -7.85
C THR A 80 -0.21 18.97 -9.31
N LEU A 81 -1.36 18.54 -9.83
CA LEU A 81 -1.52 18.16 -11.24
C LEU A 81 -1.21 19.33 -12.20
N GLU A 82 -1.29 20.57 -11.72
CA GLU A 82 -0.88 21.76 -12.46
C GLU A 82 0.64 22.08 -12.36
N GLY A 83 1.43 21.19 -11.76
CA GLY A 83 2.88 21.35 -11.60
C GLY A 83 3.29 22.32 -10.50
N LYS A 84 2.42 22.60 -9.52
CA LYS A 84 2.75 23.48 -8.39
C LYS A 84 3.35 22.66 -7.25
N PRO A 85 4.58 22.93 -6.78
CA PRO A 85 5.17 22.17 -5.68
C PRO A 85 4.46 22.45 -4.36
N PHE A 86 4.37 21.41 -3.53
CA PHE A 86 3.93 21.53 -2.14
C PHE A 86 4.99 22.24 -1.30
N THR A 87 4.55 22.98 -0.28
CA THR A 87 5.46 23.71 0.62
C THR A 87 6.12 22.80 1.65
N ASN A 88 5.48 21.69 2.00
CA ASN A 88 5.94 20.78 3.03
C ASN A 88 6.17 19.38 2.43
N PRO A 89 7.21 18.66 2.88
CA PRO A 89 7.40 17.27 2.48
C PRO A 89 6.22 16.38 2.90
N ALA A 90 5.94 15.35 2.10
CA ALA A 90 5.02 14.27 2.39
C ALA A 90 5.79 12.96 2.67
N ALA A 91 5.19 12.03 3.40
CA ALA A 91 5.74 10.71 3.70
C ALA A 91 5.17 9.64 2.75
N LEU A 92 5.95 9.28 1.74
CA LEU A 92 5.60 8.26 0.78
C LEU A 92 5.96 6.86 1.29
N CYS A 93 5.03 5.89 1.16
CA CYS A 93 5.24 4.51 1.56
C CYS A 93 5.99 3.72 0.49
N ALA A 94 7.27 3.46 0.73
CA ALA A 94 8.09 2.56 -0.07
C ALA A 94 8.29 1.22 0.64
N ARG A 95 8.75 0.21 -0.09
CA ARG A 95 9.14 -1.07 0.52
C ARG A 95 10.54 -0.99 1.14
N TYR A 96 10.75 -1.78 2.19
CA TYR A 96 12.10 -2.21 2.58
C TYR A 96 12.55 -3.40 1.72
N SER A 97 13.86 -3.57 1.57
CA SER A 97 14.41 -4.92 1.33
C SER A 97 14.28 -5.78 2.61
N ASP A 98 14.31 -7.11 2.49
CA ASP A 98 14.26 -7.98 3.68
C ASP A 98 15.43 -7.70 4.64
N GLU A 99 16.61 -7.37 4.10
CA GLU A 99 17.79 -6.98 4.87
C GLU A 99 17.57 -5.65 5.61
N GLU A 100 17.08 -4.62 4.92
CA GLU A 100 16.77 -3.33 5.54
C GLU A 100 15.72 -3.50 6.63
N PHE A 101 14.66 -4.28 6.37
CA PHE A 101 13.62 -4.56 7.35
C PHE A 101 14.21 -5.22 8.60
N PHE A 102 15.03 -6.26 8.42
CA PHE A 102 15.67 -6.96 9.52
C PHE A 102 16.57 -6.03 10.36
N ASN A 103 17.39 -5.22 9.70
CA ASN A 103 18.33 -4.33 10.38
C ASN A 103 17.62 -3.14 11.06
N ILE A 104 16.62 -2.54 10.42
CA ILE A 104 15.97 -1.31 10.89
C ILE A 104 14.80 -1.64 11.82
N ARG A 105 13.84 -2.45 11.35
CA ARG A 105 12.60 -2.75 12.09
C ARG A 105 12.82 -3.83 13.14
N CYS A 106 13.62 -4.86 12.82
CA CYS A 106 13.95 -5.91 13.80
C CYS A 106 15.21 -5.63 14.61
N LYS A 107 15.95 -4.54 14.33
CA LYS A 107 17.21 -4.19 15.02
C LYS A 107 18.24 -5.35 15.01
N GLY A 108 18.26 -6.14 13.95
CA GLY A 108 19.10 -7.33 13.83
C GLY A 108 18.67 -8.52 14.70
N SER A 109 17.50 -8.46 15.34
CA SER A 109 16.99 -9.52 16.21
C SER A 109 16.15 -10.53 15.44
N LYS A 110 16.63 -11.78 15.38
CA LYS A 110 15.89 -12.93 14.84
C LYS A 110 14.60 -13.22 15.60
N GLU A 111 14.57 -12.93 16.90
CA GLU A 111 13.37 -13.12 17.73
C GLU A 111 12.27 -12.15 17.32
N ILE A 112 12.62 -10.86 17.13
CA ILE A 112 11.65 -9.85 16.66
C ILE A 112 11.17 -10.19 15.25
N TYR A 113 12.08 -10.61 14.37
CA TYR A 113 11.71 -11.07 13.03
C TYR A 113 10.77 -12.27 13.07
N HIS A 114 11.05 -13.27 13.91
CA HIS A 114 10.21 -14.45 14.06
C HIS A 114 8.80 -14.10 14.58
N GLN A 115 8.68 -13.15 15.51
CA GLN A 115 7.38 -12.67 16.01
C GLN A 115 6.54 -11.99 14.91
N HIS A 116 7.18 -11.25 14.00
CA HIS A 116 6.47 -10.56 12.92
C HIS A 116 6.16 -11.46 11.72
N TYR A 117 7.14 -12.22 11.24
CA TYR A 117 7.09 -12.94 9.96
C TYR A 117 7.50 -14.40 10.06
N GLY A 118 8.57 -14.71 10.79
CA GLY A 118 9.14 -16.07 10.81
C GLY A 118 8.20 -17.15 11.32
N ARG A 119 7.31 -16.85 12.28
CA ARG A 119 6.29 -17.80 12.77
C ARG A 119 5.25 -18.20 11.73
N TYR A 120 5.19 -17.47 10.62
CA TYR A 120 4.30 -17.75 9.49
C TYR A 120 5.06 -18.35 8.30
N ASN A 121 6.34 -18.70 8.45
CA ASN A 121 7.21 -19.13 7.35
C ASN A 121 7.30 -18.09 6.22
N ILE A 122 7.32 -16.80 6.57
CA ILE A 122 7.65 -15.73 5.62
C ILE A 122 9.15 -15.47 5.67
N ASP A 123 9.79 -15.82 4.57
CA ASP A 123 11.20 -15.61 4.26
C ASP A 123 11.43 -14.36 3.40
N LYS A 124 10.43 -13.95 2.61
CA LYS A 124 10.43 -12.73 1.79
C LYS A 124 9.17 -11.91 2.04
N ILE A 125 9.31 -10.67 2.52
CA ILE A 125 8.17 -9.79 2.85
C ILE A 125 7.47 -9.33 1.57
N TRP A 126 8.24 -8.81 0.62
CA TRP A 126 7.77 -8.32 -0.68
C TRP A 126 8.04 -9.38 -1.74
N ARG A 127 7.12 -10.33 -1.84
CA ARG A 127 7.16 -11.43 -2.83
C ARG A 127 6.89 -10.91 -4.24
N ASP A 128 7.29 -11.70 -5.24
CA ASP A 128 7.08 -11.37 -6.66
C ASP A 128 5.96 -12.20 -7.30
N ASP A 129 5.44 -13.19 -6.57
CA ASP A 129 4.46 -14.19 -7.02
C ASP A 129 3.11 -14.05 -6.31
N ILE A 130 2.79 -12.84 -5.83
CA ILE A 130 1.57 -12.54 -5.08
C ILE A 130 0.65 -11.62 -5.88
N LEU A 131 -0.64 -11.89 -5.85
CA LEU A 131 -1.65 -11.08 -6.53
C LEU A 131 -2.25 -10.04 -5.57
N PRO A 132 -2.81 -8.94 -6.07
CA PRO A 132 -3.60 -8.05 -5.24
C PRO A 132 -4.89 -8.76 -4.80
N CYS A 133 -5.29 -8.58 -3.56
CA CYS A 133 -6.60 -9.00 -3.10
C CYS A 133 -7.69 -8.31 -3.92
N ARG A 134 -8.64 -9.07 -4.45
CA ARG A 134 -9.67 -8.56 -5.39
C ARG A 134 -10.43 -7.36 -4.84
N THR A 135 -10.93 -7.45 -3.61
CA THR A 135 -11.66 -6.35 -2.95
C THR A 135 -10.79 -5.12 -2.72
N TYR A 136 -9.52 -5.31 -2.36
CA TYR A 136 -8.59 -4.20 -2.19
C TYR A 136 -8.31 -3.50 -3.52
N LEU A 137 -8.05 -4.27 -4.58
CA LEU A 137 -7.85 -3.73 -5.92
C LEU A 137 -9.07 -2.96 -6.40
N TRP A 138 -10.27 -3.53 -6.25
CA TRP A 138 -11.53 -2.87 -6.59
C TRP A 138 -11.66 -1.50 -5.91
N LEU A 139 -11.40 -1.43 -4.60
CA LEU A 139 -11.45 -0.18 -3.84
C LEU A 139 -10.43 0.86 -4.35
N CYS A 140 -9.19 0.43 -4.63
CA CYS A 140 -8.16 1.33 -5.14
C CYS A 140 -8.51 1.87 -6.53
N VAL A 141 -8.99 1.01 -7.44
CA VAL A 141 -9.39 1.40 -8.79
C VAL A 141 -10.59 2.35 -8.74
N LEU A 142 -11.58 2.06 -7.89
CA LEU A 142 -12.74 2.94 -7.69
C LEU A 142 -12.35 4.30 -7.12
N ALA A 143 -11.46 4.32 -6.12
CA ALA A 143 -10.96 5.57 -5.54
C ALA A 143 -10.19 6.40 -6.57
N ALA A 144 -9.31 5.78 -7.36
CA ALA A 144 -8.60 6.46 -8.45
C ALA A 144 -9.58 7.03 -9.49
N LYS A 145 -10.61 6.26 -9.86
CA LYS A 145 -11.67 6.72 -10.77
C LYS A 145 -12.42 7.93 -10.25
N ASN A 146 -12.75 7.96 -8.96
CA ASN A 146 -13.45 9.08 -8.34
C ASN A 146 -12.60 10.36 -8.24
N LEU A 147 -11.28 10.25 -8.33
CA LEU A 147 -10.35 11.39 -8.36
C LEU A 147 -10.20 12.00 -9.76
N GLY A 148 -10.70 11.34 -10.81
CA GLY A 148 -10.69 11.82 -12.19
C GLY A 148 -9.83 10.96 -13.13
N ASP A 149 -9.95 11.23 -14.42
CA ASP A 149 -9.34 10.41 -15.48
C ASP A 149 -7.81 10.36 -15.41
N GLU A 150 -7.16 11.45 -14.98
CA GLU A 150 -5.71 11.50 -14.83
C GLU A 150 -5.21 10.54 -13.75
N ALA A 151 -5.82 10.59 -12.55
CA ALA A 151 -5.50 9.66 -11.46
C ALA A 151 -5.87 8.21 -11.81
N TYR A 152 -7.01 8.01 -12.49
CA TYR A 152 -7.45 6.69 -12.93
C TYR A 152 -6.48 6.05 -13.93
N ASN A 153 -6.11 6.77 -14.98
CA ASN A 153 -5.18 6.26 -15.98
C ASN A 153 -3.79 6.07 -15.38
N ASN A 154 -3.31 7.02 -14.56
CA ASN A 154 -2.03 6.86 -13.90
C ASN A 154 -2.00 5.61 -13.00
N PHE A 155 -3.05 5.37 -12.19
CA PHE A 155 -3.13 4.17 -11.36
C PHE A 155 -3.10 2.89 -12.19
N LEU A 156 -3.85 2.83 -13.29
CA LEU A 156 -3.94 1.62 -14.11
C LEU A 156 -2.63 1.31 -14.88
N ASP A 157 -1.92 2.34 -15.33
CA ASP A 157 -0.76 2.21 -16.21
C ASP A 157 0.58 2.21 -15.45
N HIS A 158 0.64 2.83 -14.26
CA HIS A 158 1.87 3.00 -13.47
C HIS A 158 1.82 2.25 -12.14
N THR A 159 0.80 1.42 -11.91
CA THR A 159 0.79 0.41 -10.85
C THR A 159 0.98 -0.96 -11.46
N TYR A 160 1.86 -1.76 -10.85
CA TYR A 160 2.23 -3.09 -11.33
C TYR A 160 1.85 -4.16 -10.31
N LEU A 161 1.67 -5.38 -10.79
CA LEU A 161 1.67 -6.56 -9.95
C LEU A 161 3.05 -6.75 -9.29
N ALA A 162 3.11 -7.69 -8.36
CA ALA A 162 4.34 -8.07 -7.65
C ALA A 162 5.49 -8.49 -8.60
N ASP A 163 5.17 -8.91 -9.82
CA ASP A 163 6.13 -9.26 -10.86
C ASP A 163 6.88 -8.04 -11.45
N ARG A 164 6.45 -6.81 -11.11
CA ARG A 164 6.97 -5.51 -11.58
C ARG A 164 6.95 -5.36 -13.10
N LYS A 165 6.05 -6.07 -13.78
CA LYS A 165 5.95 -6.11 -15.23
C LYS A 165 4.52 -5.90 -15.69
N THR A 166 3.59 -6.63 -15.10
CA THR A 166 2.18 -6.59 -15.49
C THR A 166 1.53 -5.39 -14.84
N THR A 167 1.02 -4.47 -15.64
CA THR A 167 0.25 -3.31 -15.14
C THR A 167 -1.11 -3.75 -14.59
N ILE A 168 -1.73 -2.93 -13.74
CA ILE A 168 -3.11 -3.17 -13.30
C ILE A 168 -4.08 -3.17 -14.50
N ARG A 169 -3.84 -2.33 -15.52
CA ARG A 169 -4.64 -2.35 -16.75
C ARG A 169 -4.62 -3.71 -17.44
N GLU A 170 -3.43 -4.27 -17.67
CA GLU A 170 -3.26 -5.58 -18.31
C GLU A 170 -3.85 -6.70 -17.46
N TYR A 171 -3.68 -6.63 -16.13
CA TYR A 171 -4.24 -7.61 -15.22
C TYR A 171 -5.77 -7.63 -15.26
N LEU A 172 -6.43 -6.47 -15.16
CA LEU A 172 -7.89 -6.35 -15.22
C LEU A 172 -8.47 -6.75 -16.59
N ALA A 173 -7.69 -6.58 -17.67
CA ALA A 173 -8.07 -7.03 -19.00
C ALA A 173 -7.91 -8.56 -19.23
N SER A 174 -7.31 -9.27 -18.27
CA SER A 174 -6.96 -10.70 -18.42
C SER A 174 -7.40 -11.51 -17.19
N THR A 175 -6.47 -11.98 -16.37
CA THR A 175 -6.71 -12.84 -15.21
C THR A 175 -7.56 -12.17 -14.13
N GLY A 176 -7.45 -10.84 -14.01
CA GLY A 176 -8.26 -10.01 -13.11
C GLY A 176 -9.61 -9.58 -13.69
N SER A 177 -10.02 -10.10 -14.86
CA SER A 177 -11.33 -9.79 -15.42
C SER A 177 -12.46 -10.18 -14.46
N GLY A 178 -13.52 -9.37 -14.42
CA GLY A 178 -14.64 -9.55 -13.49
C GLY A 178 -14.48 -8.84 -12.15
N ILE A 179 -13.27 -8.41 -11.74
CA ILE A 179 -13.07 -7.73 -10.44
C ILE A 179 -13.90 -6.46 -10.33
N MET A 180 -14.00 -5.67 -11.41
CA MET A 180 -14.71 -4.39 -11.38
C MET A 180 -16.24 -4.55 -11.39
N GLU A 181 -16.72 -5.73 -11.76
CA GLU A 181 -18.12 -6.13 -11.77
C GLU A 181 -18.57 -6.79 -10.45
N GLU A 182 -17.64 -7.05 -9.53
CA GLU A 182 -17.96 -7.62 -8.22
C GLU A 182 -18.65 -6.61 -7.31
N GLU A 183 -19.65 -7.09 -6.57
CA GLU A 183 -20.30 -6.33 -5.51
C GLU A 183 -19.38 -6.29 -4.28
N PRO A 184 -19.19 -5.11 -3.65
CA PRO A 184 -18.43 -5.04 -2.41
C PRO A 184 -19.11 -5.91 -1.34
N PRO A 185 -18.32 -6.58 -0.47
CA PRO A 185 -18.86 -7.29 0.67
C PRO A 185 -19.86 -6.43 1.44
N GLU A 186 -20.94 -7.04 1.96
CA GLU A 186 -22.05 -6.30 2.60
C GLU A 186 -21.57 -5.35 3.72
N SER A 187 -20.52 -5.75 4.45
CA SER A 187 -19.89 -4.95 5.50
C SER A 187 -19.21 -3.66 5.00
N LEU A 188 -18.96 -3.54 3.69
CA LEU A 188 -18.27 -2.42 3.05
C LEU A 188 -19.20 -1.53 2.22
N LYS A 189 -20.40 -2.01 1.89
CA LYS A 189 -21.40 -1.23 1.13
C LYS A 189 -21.71 0.13 1.75
N THR A 190 -21.81 0.22 3.07
CA THR A 190 -22.12 1.48 3.77
C THR A 190 -20.93 2.44 3.89
N ARG A 191 -19.70 1.97 3.69
CA ARG A 191 -18.47 2.78 3.80
C ARG A 191 -17.95 3.28 2.46
N TYR A 192 -18.25 2.56 1.38
CA TYR A 192 -17.70 2.82 0.05
C TYR A 192 -18.75 2.81 -1.07
N GLY A 193 -20.03 2.62 -0.74
CA GLY A 193 -21.13 2.97 -1.63
C GLY A 193 -21.22 4.49 -1.67
N GLY A 194 -20.76 5.08 -2.78
CA GLY A 194 -20.69 6.53 -2.99
C GLY A 194 -21.98 7.27 -2.67
#